data_AF-A0A535ZRV9-F1
#
_entry.id   AF-A0A535ZRV9-F1
#
_cell.length_a   1.000
_cell.length_b   1.000
_cell.length_c   1.000
_cell.angle_alpha   90.00
_cell.angle_beta   90.00
_cell.angle_gamma   90.00
#
_symmetry.space_group_name_H-M   'P 1'
#
loop_
_entity.id
_entity.type
_entity.pdbx_description
1 polymer ?
#
loop_
_entity_poly.entity_id
_entity_poly.type
_entity_poly.pdbx_seq_one_letter_code
_entity_poly.pdbx_strand_id
1 'polypeptide(L)'
;MISSLRLPRIRRQPSRYFCELDRWSFDARYTNGRCPICGWAPAGAPTAPGWLMTGRRMDWQVFGLLALAIMLLLVGLIVAQSVGFTLPTGQGHLPGTIASGARTASSSR
;
A
#
# COMPACT_ATOMS: atom_id res chain seq x y z
N MET A 1 37.84 5.76 -38.41
CA MET A 1 37.39 7.02 -37.76
C MET A 1 36.57 6.64 -36.54
N ILE A 2 37.08 6.90 -35.33
CA ILE A 2 36.41 6.53 -34.07
C ILE A 2 35.60 7.74 -33.61
N SER A 3 34.27 7.64 -33.70
CA SER A 3 33.36 8.67 -33.21
C SER A 3 33.39 8.70 -31.69
N SER A 4 33.98 9.74 -31.12
CA SER A 4 33.95 9.98 -29.67
C SER A 4 32.54 10.36 -29.25
N LEU A 5 31.79 9.41 -28.67
CA LEU A 5 30.52 9.68 -28.00
C LEU A 5 30.81 10.55 -26.76
N ARG A 6 30.54 11.86 -26.85
CA ARG A 6 30.58 12.76 -25.69
C ARG A 6 29.40 12.42 -24.79
N LEU A 7 29.65 11.69 -23.72
CA LEU A 7 28.69 11.49 -22.64
C LEU A 7 28.26 12.85 -22.06
N PRO A 8 26.97 13.07 -21.80
CA PRO A 8 26.50 14.29 -21.17
C PRO A 8 27.14 14.44 -19.79
N ARG A 9 27.82 15.56 -19.57
CA ARG A 9 28.47 15.88 -18.30
C ARG A 9 27.38 16.04 -17.25
N ILE A 10 27.23 15.04 -16.38
CA ILE A 10 26.32 15.10 -15.23
C ILE A 10 26.79 16.26 -14.34
N ARG A 11 26.10 17.39 -14.44
CA ARG A 11 26.39 18.58 -13.64
C ARG A 11 25.97 18.25 -12.21
N ARG A 12 26.93 18.08 -11.30
CA ARG A 12 26.64 17.90 -9.87
C ARG A 12 25.98 19.19 -9.37
N GLN A 13 24.68 19.13 -9.11
CA GLN A 13 24.00 20.21 -8.41
C GLN A 13 24.45 20.24 -6.95
N PRO A 14 24.61 21.43 -6.36
CA PRO A 14 24.92 21.56 -4.94
C PRO A 14 23.79 20.93 -4.11
N SER A 15 24.13 20.10 -3.11
CA SER A 15 23.13 19.44 -2.25
C SER A 15 22.65 20.34 -1.11
N ARG A 16 23.50 21.28 -0.66
CA ARG A 16 23.18 22.23 0.42
C ARG A 16 22.70 23.56 -0.12
N TYR A 17 21.67 24.08 0.52
CA TYR A 17 21.07 25.38 0.26
C TYR A 17 20.99 26.17 1.56
N PHE A 18 21.10 27.49 1.45
CA PHE A 18 20.98 28.40 2.59
C PHE A 18 19.66 29.17 2.47
N CYS A 19 18.88 29.16 3.56
CA CYS A 19 17.65 29.95 3.65
C CYS A 19 17.97 31.29 4.32
N GLU A 20 17.82 32.39 3.58
CA GLU A 20 18.06 33.75 4.10
C GLU A 20 17.05 34.16 5.18
N LEU A 21 15.82 33.62 5.13
CA LEU A 21 14.75 33.97 6.07
C LEU A 21 15.04 33.46 7.48
N ASP A 22 15.45 32.19 7.59
CA ASP A 22 15.75 31.53 8.88
C ASP A 22 17.25 31.50 9.21
N ARG A 23 18.10 32.02 8.31
CA ARG A 23 19.58 31.93 8.36
C ARG A 23 20.09 30.50 8.62
N TRP A 24 19.44 29.52 7.98
CA TRP A 24 19.69 28.09 8.19
C TRP A 24 20.17 27.40 6.91
N SER A 25 21.22 26.58 7.00
CA SER A 25 21.68 25.74 5.91
C SER A 25 21.06 24.34 6.00
N PHE A 26 20.48 23.84 4.90
CA PHE A 26 19.89 22.50 4.84
C PHE A 26 20.31 21.77 3.57
N ASP A 27 20.24 20.43 3.60
CA ASP A 27 20.47 19.60 2.42
C ASP A 27 19.14 19.21 1.78
N ALA A 28 18.92 19.67 0.54
CA ALA A 28 17.68 19.48 -0.21
C ALA A 28 17.32 18.00 -0.41
N ARG A 29 18.31 17.10 -0.38
CA ARG A 29 18.08 15.66 -0.53
C ARG A 29 17.25 15.08 0.59
N TYR A 30 17.38 15.62 1.80
CA TYR A 30 16.72 15.10 2.99
C TYR A 30 15.47 15.90 3.35
N THR A 31 15.40 17.16 2.92
CA THR A 31 14.30 18.09 3.21
C THR A 31 13.33 18.30 2.04
N ASN A 32 13.40 17.44 1.01
CA ASN A 32 12.51 17.51 -0.15
C ASN A 32 12.62 18.83 -0.93
N GLY A 33 13.81 19.44 -0.94
CA GLY A 33 14.06 20.72 -1.58
C GLY A 33 13.39 21.92 -0.89
N ARG A 34 13.01 21.80 0.39
CA ARG A 34 12.40 22.89 1.17
C ARG A 34 13.12 23.14 2.49
N CYS A 35 13.05 24.36 2.99
CA CYS A 35 13.50 24.70 4.34
C CYS A 35 12.60 23.97 5.34
N PRO A 36 13.15 23.24 6.33
CA PRO A 36 12.35 22.52 7.34
C PRO A 36 11.65 23.45 8.34
N ILE A 37 12.02 24.74 8.39
CA ILE A 37 11.50 25.72 9.34
C ILE A 37 10.37 26.52 8.68
N CYS A 38 10.67 27.33 7.67
CA CYS A 38 9.68 28.17 6.99
C CYS A 38 9.06 27.58 5.71
N GLY A 39 9.55 26.45 5.20
CA GLY A 39 9.03 25.82 3.97
C GLY A 39 9.49 26.44 2.65
N TRP A 40 10.36 27.45 2.66
CA TRP A 40 10.93 28.08 1.45
C TRP A 40 11.67 27.07 0.56
N ALA A 41 11.50 27.16 -0.75
CA ALA A 41 12.13 26.26 -1.72
C ALA A 41 13.15 27.01 -2.60
N PRO A 42 14.43 26.58 -2.67
CA PRO A 42 15.41 27.16 -3.58
C PRO A 42 15.08 26.84 -5.05
N ALA A 43 15.37 27.78 -5.96
CA ALA A 43 15.20 27.56 -7.39
C ALA A 43 16.09 26.39 -7.87
N GLY A 44 15.46 25.37 -8.47
CA GLY A 44 16.16 24.18 -8.97
C GLY A 44 16.57 23.16 -7.91
N ALA A 45 16.08 23.28 -6.67
CA ALA A 45 16.30 22.26 -5.66
C ALA A 45 15.65 20.92 -6.08
N PRO A 46 16.38 19.81 -6.02
CA PRO A 46 15.83 18.49 -6.34
C PRO A 46 14.74 18.15 -5.33
N THR A 47 13.49 18.12 -5.79
CA THR A 47 12.39 17.57 -5.01
C THR A 47 12.44 16.06 -5.07
N ALA A 48 12.15 15.40 -3.94
CA ALA A 48 12.09 13.94 -3.98
C ALA A 48 10.93 13.51 -4.88
N PRO A 49 11.10 12.45 -5.68
CA PRO A 49 10.05 11.98 -6.56
C PRO A 49 8.82 11.53 -5.75
N GLY A 50 7.63 11.67 -6.33
CA GLY A 50 6.35 11.46 -5.61
C GLY A 50 6.23 10.08 -4.96
N TRP A 51 6.76 9.03 -5.58
CA TRP A 51 6.78 7.68 -5.01
C TRP A 51 7.58 7.60 -3.69
N LEU A 52 8.65 8.39 -3.57
CA LEU A 52 9.50 8.42 -2.37
C LEU A 52 8.79 9.19 -1.24
N MET A 53 7.99 10.20 -1.57
CA MET A 53 7.11 10.87 -0.60
C MET A 53 6.03 9.94 -0.09
N THR A 54 5.40 9.17 -0.98
CA THR A 54 4.40 8.17 -0.60
C THR A 54 5.01 7.08 0.28
N GLY A 55 6.19 6.56 -0.08
CA GLY A 55 6.90 5.57 0.72
C GLY A 55 7.35 6.06 2.11
N ARG A 56 7.59 7.37 2.28
CA ARG A 56 7.87 7.98 3.59
C ARG A 56 6.61 8.24 4.43
N ARG A 57 5.46 8.47 3.78
CA ARG A 57 4.17 8.59 4.48
C ARG A 57 3.63 7.24 4.93
N MET A 58 4.00 6.17 4.22
CA MET A 58 3.62 4.83 4.60
C MET A 58 4.30 4.44 5.91
N ASP A 59 3.49 4.12 6.91
CA ASP A 59 4.01 3.63 8.19
C ASP A 59 4.46 2.17 8.02
N TRP A 60 5.77 1.99 7.82
CA TRP A 60 6.39 0.68 7.62
C TRP A 60 6.14 -0.27 8.79
N GLN A 61 5.88 0.26 9.99
CA GLN A 61 5.56 -0.56 11.15
C GLN A 61 4.20 -1.24 10.97
N VAL A 62 3.18 -0.51 10.48
CA VAL A 62 1.86 -1.07 10.20
C VAL A 62 1.92 -2.12 9.09
N PHE A 63 2.70 -1.85 8.03
CA PHE A 63 2.92 -2.83 6.96
C PHE A 63 3.61 -4.11 7.46
N GLY A 64 4.61 -3.97 8.32
CA GLY A 64 5.29 -5.11 8.95
C GLY A 64 4.35 -5.96 9.81
N LEU A 65 3.52 -5.30 10.62
CA LEU A 65 2.51 -5.97 11.46
C LEU A 65 1.46 -6.70 10.61
N LEU A 66 0.98 -6.07 9.53
CA LEU A 66 0.03 -6.70 8.61
C LEU A 66 0.64 -7.95 7.94
N ALA A 67 1.87 -7.85 7.44
CA ALA A 67 2.57 -8.98 6.82
C ALA A 67 2.75 -10.13 7.81
N LEU A 68 3.15 -9.82 9.06
CA LEU A 68 3.29 -10.80 10.12
C LEU A 68 1.95 -11.46 10.48
N ALA A 69 0.87 -10.68 10.57
CA ALA A 69 -0.47 -11.22 10.83
C ALA A 69 -0.93 -12.18 9.73
N ILE A 70 -0.70 -11.84 8.46
CA ILE A 70 -0.99 -12.74 7.32
C ILE A 70 -0.17 -14.02 7.41
N MET A 71 1.12 -13.92 7.72
CA MET A 71 2.01 -15.07 7.82
C MET A 71 1.56 -16.02 8.93
N LEU A 72 1.22 -15.49 10.11
CA LEU A 72 0.66 -16.27 11.22
C LEU A 72 -0.67 -16.95 10.83
N LEU A 73 -1.53 -16.24 10.10
CA LEU A 73 -2.81 -16.80 9.63
C LEU A 73 -2.59 -17.96 8.64
N LEU A 74 -1.63 -17.82 7.72
CA LEU A 74 -1.27 -18.89 6.80
C LEU A 74 -0.72 -20.12 7.54
N VAL A 75 0.18 -19.92 8.50
CA VAL A 75 0.70 -21.00 9.35
C VAL A 75 -0.43 -21.68 10.11
N GLY A 76 -1.34 -20.91 10.71
CA GLY A 76 -2.52 -21.43 11.40
C GLY A 76 -3.40 -22.29 10.49
N LEU A 77 -3.66 -21.84 9.26
CA LEU A 77 -4.43 -22.60 8.27
C LEU A 77 -3.74 -23.91 7.85
N ILE A 78 -2.42 -23.89 7.64
CA ILE A 78 -1.65 -25.08 7.30
C ILE A 78 -1.74 -26.11 8.43
N VAL A 79 -1.55 -25.68 9.67
CA VAL A 79 -1.68 -26.55 10.85
C VAL A 79 -3.09 -27.09 10.97
N ALA A 80 -4.12 -26.26 10.79
CA ALA A 80 -5.52 -26.69 10.83
C ALA A 80 -5.83 -27.78 9.77
N GLN A 81 -5.35 -27.61 8.54
CA GLN A 81 -5.53 -28.64 7.51
C GLN A 81 -4.75 -29.93 7.81
N SER A 82 -3.57 -29.83 8.44
CA SER A 82 -2.77 -31.01 8.80
C SER A 82 -3.45 -31.92 9.84
N VAL A 83 -4.29 -31.35 10.72
CA VAL A 83 -5.04 -32.09 11.74
C VAL A 83 -6.44 -32.49 11.27
N GLY A 84 -6.73 -32.35 9.96
CA GLY A 84 -8.02 -32.72 9.37
C GLY A 84 -9.16 -31.76 9.71
N PHE A 85 -8.85 -30.53 10.15
CA PHE A 85 -9.86 -29.50 10.41
C PHE A 85 -10.37 -28.97 9.07
N THR A 86 -11.60 -29.33 8.70
CA THR A 86 -12.29 -28.77 7.54
C THR A 86 -13.05 -27.52 7.94
N LEU A 87 -12.85 -26.42 7.21
CA LEU A 87 -13.66 -25.23 7.40
C LEU A 87 -15.12 -25.58 7.07
N PRO A 88 -16.10 -25.20 7.90
CA PRO A 88 -17.51 -25.37 7.56
C PRO A 88 -17.82 -24.50 6.34
N THR A 89 -17.77 -25.10 5.15
CA THR A 89 -18.36 -24.52 3.95
C THR A 89 -19.85 -24.39 4.21
N GLY A 90 -20.31 -23.16 4.43
CA GLY A 90 -21.71 -22.87 4.70
C GLY A 90 -22.59 -23.48 3.61
N GLN A 91 -23.36 -24.50 3.97
CA GLN A 91 -24.48 -24.98 3.16
C GLN A 91 -25.48 -23.83 3.07
N GLY A 92 -25.50 -23.13 1.94
CA GLY A 92 -26.58 -22.22 1.59
C GLY A 92 -27.87 -23.02 1.51
N HIS A 93 -28.70 -22.93 2.56
CA HIS A 93 -30.06 -23.46 2.54
C HIS A 93 -30.91 -22.55 1.63
N LEU A 94 -30.91 -22.85 0.33
CA LEU A 94 -31.93 -22.33 -0.58
C LEU A 94 -33.29 -22.86 -0.08
N PRO A 95 -34.28 -22.01 0.21
CA PRO A 95 -35.59 -22.48 0.65
C PRO A 95 -36.25 -23.23 -0.51
N GLY A 96 -36.40 -24.54 -0.34
CA GLY A 96 -37.13 -25.40 -1.24
C GLY A 96 -38.58 -24.93 -1.39
N THR A 97 -38.97 -24.73 -2.64
CA THR A 97 -40.32 -24.49 -3.16
C THR A 97 -41.41 -25.20 -2.34
N ILE A 98 -42.28 -24.43 -1.69
CA ILE A 98 -43.50 -24.95 -1.05
C ILE A 98 -44.44 -25.38 -2.19
N ALA A 99 -44.55 -26.69 -2.42
CA ALA A 99 -45.59 -27.25 -3.28
C ALA A 99 -46.94 -27.16 -2.56
N SER A 100 -47.79 -26.22 -2.96
CA SER A 100 -49.20 -26.14 -2.56
C SER A 100 -49.96 -27.39 -2.99
N GLY A 101 -50.11 -28.35 -2.08
CA GLY A 101 -51.03 -29.47 -2.22
C GLY A 101 -52.47 -29.01 -1.97
N ALA A 102 -53.14 -28.48 -3.00
CA ALA A 102 -54.58 -28.29 -2.97
C ALA A 102 -55.27 -29.67 -3.05
N ARG A 103 -55.62 -30.22 -1.88
CA ARG A 103 -56.42 -31.44 -1.77
C ARG A 103 -57.85 -31.13 -2.20
N THR A 104 -58.30 -31.88 -3.20
CA THR A 104 -59.68 -32.05 -3.65
C THR A 104 -60.61 -32.39 -2.47
N ALA A 105 -61.49 -31.47 -2.08
CA ALA A 105 -62.66 -31.79 -1.27
C ALA A 105 -63.84 -32.04 -2.21
N SER A 106 -63.93 -33.28 -2.72
CA SER A 106 -65.20 -33.86 -3.13
C SER A 106 -65.83 -34.47 -1.88
N SER A 107 -66.90 -33.88 -1.37
CA SER A 107 -67.72 -34.49 -0.33
C SER A 107 -69.18 -34.37 -0.73
N SER A 108 -69.68 -35.45 -1.29
CA SER A 108 -71.10 -35.75 -1.45
C SER A 108 -71.71 -36.13 -0.10
N ARG A 109 -72.74 -35.40 0.35
CA ARG A 109 -73.94 -35.97 0.96
C ARG A 109 -75.04 -34.93 1.08
#